data_AF-A0A137QR89-F1
#
_entry.id   AF-A0A137QR89-F1
#
_cell.length_a   1.000
_cell.length_b   1.000
_cell.length_c   1.000
_cell.angle_alpha   90.00
_cell.angle_beta   90.00
_cell.angle_gamma   90.00
#
_symmetry.space_group_name_H-M   'P 1'
#
loop_
_entity.id
_entity.type
_entity.pdbx_description
1 polymer ?
#
loop_
_entity_poly.entity_id
_entity_poly.type
_entity_poly.pdbx_seq_one_letter_code
_entity_poly.pdbx_strand_id
1 'polypeptide(L)'
;MGWGVRTITLVVSGRVSFSNPVRQPLFEFEDCLNGGQPKAEYAAARLNKIHPGIVTQVPTTPHLFPKPNLWRTRCRFLLMDSRDSRWLPTVIGAAKDKIALNAALGFDTFVVMRHGSRGASASTNAETGTLQRHYCNDIVAPTDSLTDRTLDQMCTVTRPGLAPIAATTAVYLLATLTQHPQGSRAPVPPPTRDISQLPSADDDLSLQAYEKEGFTVLLKAFNDQKYFEGPTGLDKLLDEGQLEVLESVDWDEDEDDAAGGDGDNF
;
A
#
# COMPACT_ATOMS: atom_id res chain seq x y z
N MET A 1 3.60 18.46 11.03
CA MET A 1 3.96 19.51 12.01
C MET A 1 3.27 20.84 11.72
N GLY A 2 3.38 21.40 10.51
CA GLY A 2 2.75 22.69 10.16
C GLY A 2 1.24 22.78 10.42
N TRP A 3 0.50 21.67 10.31
CA TRP A 3 -0.92 21.56 10.64
C TRP A 3 -1.24 21.40 12.15
N GLY A 4 -0.28 21.67 13.05
CA GLY A 4 -0.49 21.61 14.50
C GLY A 4 -0.48 20.20 15.13
N VAL A 5 -0.13 19.16 14.37
CA VAL A 5 0.04 17.80 14.89
C VAL A 5 1.12 17.77 15.98
N ARG A 6 0.74 17.34 17.19
CA ARG A 6 1.62 17.30 18.37
C ARG A 6 2.22 15.94 18.69
N THR A 7 1.64 14.85 18.19
CA THR A 7 2.12 13.49 18.48
C THR A 7 2.40 12.76 17.18
N ILE A 8 3.63 12.28 17.00
CA ILE A 8 4.06 11.50 15.83
C ILE A 8 4.73 10.21 16.31
N THR A 9 4.22 9.07 15.87
CA THR A 9 4.82 7.76 16.14
C THR A 9 5.49 7.25 14.88
N LEU A 10 6.79 6.96 14.93
CA LEU A 10 7.57 6.47 13.80
C LEU A 10 7.81 4.98 13.94
N VAL A 11 7.53 4.23 12.87
CA VAL A 11 7.71 2.78 12.80
C VAL A 11 8.49 2.47 11.55
N VAL A 12 9.79 2.23 11.70
CA VAL A 12 10.68 1.88 10.59
C VAL A 12 11.72 0.90 11.13
N SER A 13 11.88 -0.24 10.47
CA SER A 13 13.06 -1.10 10.61
C SER A 13 14.10 -0.67 9.60
N GLY A 14 15.31 -0.35 10.06
CA GLY A 14 16.43 -0.07 9.17
C GLY A 14 17.35 1.02 9.68
N ARG A 15 18.48 1.15 8.99
CA ARG A 15 19.53 2.13 9.27
C ARG A 15 19.63 3.14 8.12
N VAL A 16 20.10 4.33 8.42
CA VAL A 16 20.33 5.39 7.42
C VAL A 16 21.52 4.99 6.55
N SER A 17 21.33 4.99 5.23
CA SER A 17 22.39 4.74 4.24
C SER A 17 22.81 6.04 3.54
N PHE A 18 24.00 6.04 2.93
CA PHE A 18 24.55 7.23 2.23
C PHE A 18 23.65 7.80 1.13
N SER A 19 22.77 6.99 0.54
CA SER A 19 21.82 7.45 -0.48
C SER A 19 20.56 8.11 0.09
N ASN A 20 20.33 8.05 1.41
CA ASN A 20 19.12 8.55 2.06
C ASN A 20 19.08 10.07 2.23
N PRO A 21 20.12 10.78 2.72
CA PRO A 21 20.03 12.20 3.06
C PRO A 21 19.52 13.10 1.91
N VAL A 22 19.87 12.77 0.67
CA VAL A 22 19.44 13.56 -0.52
C VAL A 22 17.97 13.34 -0.91
N ARG A 23 17.28 12.37 -0.29
CA ARG A 23 15.88 12.01 -0.58
C ARG A 23 14.98 12.03 0.67
N GLN A 24 15.58 11.91 1.86
CA GLN A 24 14.91 11.76 3.14
C GLN A 24 15.31 12.94 4.03
N PRO A 25 14.50 14.00 4.12
CA PRO A 25 14.91 15.31 4.62
C PRO A 25 15.16 15.40 6.13
N LEU A 26 14.97 14.30 6.87
CA LEU A 26 15.26 14.22 8.30
C LEU A 26 16.66 13.71 8.60
N PHE A 27 17.44 13.30 7.60
CA PHE A 27 18.75 12.70 7.78
C PHE A 27 19.84 13.54 7.15
N GLU A 28 21.00 13.57 7.79
CA GLU A 28 22.21 14.24 7.34
C GLU A 28 23.30 13.21 7.00
N PHE A 29 24.39 13.65 6.36
CA PHE A 29 25.51 12.77 5.99
C PHE A 29 26.13 12.06 7.20
N GLU A 30 26.26 12.77 8.33
CA GLU A 30 26.78 12.23 9.59
C GLU A 30 25.97 11.03 10.11
N ASP A 31 24.66 10.99 9.83
CA ASP A 31 23.78 9.90 10.26
C ASP A 31 24.07 8.58 9.51
N CYS A 32 24.88 8.62 8.44
CA CYS A 32 25.27 7.46 7.65
C CYS A 32 26.56 6.77 8.18
N LEU A 33 27.33 7.47 9.03
CA LEU A 33 28.62 7.00 9.51
C LEU A 33 28.45 5.81 10.47
N ASN A 34 29.53 5.05 10.68
CA ASN A 34 29.58 3.90 11.61
C ASN A 34 28.49 2.84 11.37
N GLY A 35 28.21 2.55 10.08
CA GLY A 35 27.17 1.60 9.69
C GLY A 35 25.75 2.17 9.71
N GLY A 36 25.60 3.49 9.75
CA GLY A 36 24.33 4.20 9.70
C GLY A 36 23.59 4.20 11.02
N GLN A 37 22.81 5.23 11.29
CA GLN A 37 22.04 5.34 12.53
C GLN A 37 20.64 4.68 12.41
N PRO A 38 20.00 4.25 13.52
CA PRO A 38 18.64 3.72 13.48
C PRO A 38 17.64 4.77 12.97
N LYS A 39 16.95 4.48 11.87
CA LYS A 39 16.09 5.46 11.16
C LYS A 39 15.00 6.05 12.06
N ALA A 40 14.28 5.22 12.79
CA ALA A 40 13.13 5.67 13.57
C ALA A 40 13.54 6.59 14.73
N GLU A 41 14.59 6.23 15.47
CA GLU A 41 15.11 7.00 16.61
C GLU A 41 15.69 8.34 16.18
N TYR A 42 16.50 8.35 15.11
CA TYR A 42 17.11 9.58 14.61
C TYR A 42 16.10 10.51 13.95
N ALA A 43 15.12 9.97 13.21
CA ALA A 43 14.04 10.79 12.69
C ALA A 43 13.21 11.42 13.82
N ALA A 44 12.95 10.69 14.91
CA ALA A 44 12.30 11.25 16.10
C ALA A 44 13.14 12.38 16.74
N ALA A 45 14.46 12.18 16.90
CA ALA A 45 15.37 13.19 17.42
C ALA A 45 15.38 14.46 16.56
N ARG A 46 15.40 14.31 15.22
CA ARG A 46 15.41 15.44 14.27
C ARG A 46 14.08 16.19 14.27
N LEU A 47 12.94 15.49 14.41
CA LEU A 47 11.65 16.14 14.62
C LEU A 47 11.61 16.97 15.92
N ASN A 48 12.14 16.44 17.03
CA ASN A 48 12.23 17.18 18.30
C ASN A 48 13.17 18.39 18.19
N LYS A 49 14.27 18.27 17.43
CA LYS A 49 15.18 19.40 17.14
C LYS A 49 14.47 20.51 16.37
N ILE A 50 13.58 20.16 15.43
CA ILE A 50 12.79 21.13 14.64
C ILE A 50 11.69 21.78 15.48
N HIS A 51 10.94 21.00 16.27
CA HIS A 51 9.87 21.50 17.12
C HIS A 51 9.88 20.81 18.49
N PRO A 52 10.53 21.40 19.51
CA PRO A 52 10.68 20.77 20.83
C PRO A 52 9.37 20.46 21.56
N GLY A 53 8.26 21.09 21.17
CA GLY A 53 6.92 20.82 21.73
C GLY A 53 6.20 19.66 21.06
N ILE A 54 6.87 18.86 20.21
CA ILE A 54 6.30 17.64 19.63
C ILE A 54 6.60 16.44 20.53
N VAL A 55 5.66 15.51 20.58
CA VAL A 55 5.82 14.22 21.26
C VAL A 55 6.09 13.16 20.20
N THR A 56 7.34 12.70 20.11
CA THR A 56 7.70 11.58 19.24
C THR A 56 7.71 10.26 19.99
N GLN A 57 7.25 9.19 19.35
CA GLN A 57 7.30 7.83 19.90
C GLN A 57 7.93 6.86 18.89
N VAL A 58 8.84 6.01 19.37
CA VAL A 58 9.47 4.95 18.58
C VAL A 58 9.24 3.63 19.31
N PRO A 59 8.43 2.71 18.76
CA PRO A 59 8.25 1.40 19.36
C PRO A 59 9.56 0.62 19.32
N THR A 60 9.99 0.08 20.47
CA THR A 60 11.23 -0.71 20.64
C THR A 60 11.27 -2.04 19.91
N THR A 61 10.27 -2.35 19.08
CA THR A 61 10.21 -3.61 18.33
C THR A 61 9.56 -3.33 16.98
N PRO A 62 10.29 -3.52 15.85
CA PRO A 62 9.75 -3.29 14.51
C PRO A 62 8.79 -4.40 14.06
N HIS A 63 8.76 -5.53 14.75
CA HIS A 63 7.81 -6.58 14.50
C HIS A 63 6.39 -6.08 14.78
N LEU A 64 5.51 -6.25 13.80
CA LEU A 64 4.07 -5.94 13.82
C LEU A 64 3.27 -6.68 14.91
N PHE A 65 3.94 -7.27 15.92
CA PHE A 65 3.28 -7.78 17.11
C PHE A 65 2.46 -6.65 17.73
N PRO A 66 1.15 -6.86 17.94
CA PRO A 66 0.27 -5.79 18.35
C PRO A 66 0.51 -5.50 19.83
N LYS A 67 1.51 -4.67 20.13
CA LYS A 67 1.48 -3.92 21.39
C LYS A 67 0.22 -3.04 21.30
N PRO A 68 -0.72 -3.12 22.26
CA PRO A 68 -2.00 -2.39 22.20
C PRO A 68 -1.77 -0.87 22.05
N ASN A 69 -0.63 -0.37 22.53
CA ASN A 69 -0.24 1.03 22.48
C ASN A 69 0.02 1.55 21.06
N LEU A 70 0.44 0.69 20.11
CA LEU A 70 0.72 1.10 18.74
C LEU A 70 -0.56 1.58 18.03
N TRP A 71 -1.72 1.03 18.41
CA TRP A 71 -3.03 1.28 17.79
C TRP A 71 -3.84 2.40 18.44
N ARG A 72 -3.25 3.15 19.38
CA ARG A 72 -3.92 4.28 20.05
C ARG A 72 -4.02 5.53 19.18
N THR A 73 -3.24 5.64 18.10
CA THR A 73 -3.25 6.81 17.22
C THR A 73 -4.59 6.96 16.48
N ARG A 74 -4.94 8.20 16.12
CA ARG A 74 -6.19 8.53 15.40
C ARG A 74 -6.11 8.22 13.91
N CYS A 75 -4.94 8.41 13.31
CA CYS A 75 -4.69 8.18 11.89
C CYS A 75 -3.36 7.47 11.68
N ARG A 76 -3.19 6.86 10.51
CA ARG A 76 -1.97 6.15 10.10
C ARG A 76 -1.64 6.45 8.64
N PHE A 77 -0.37 6.70 8.40
CA PHE A 77 0.18 6.80 7.06
C PHE A 77 0.92 5.50 6.75
N LEU A 78 0.50 4.80 5.71
CA LEU A 78 1.13 3.60 5.18
C LEU A 78 2.12 4.07 4.11
N LEU A 79 3.36 4.35 4.54
CA LEU A 79 4.45 4.89 3.70
C LEU A 79 5.52 3.83 3.43
N MET A 80 5.11 2.57 3.35
CA MET A 80 5.99 1.42 3.23
C MET A 80 6.37 1.20 1.76
N ASP A 81 7.53 0.58 1.54
CA ASP A 81 8.15 0.36 0.24
C ASP A 81 7.56 -0.83 -0.53
N SER A 82 7.13 -1.88 0.17
CA SER A 82 6.50 -3.04 -0.47
C SER A 82 4.98 -3.00 -0.42
N ARG A 83 4.35 -3.68 -1.38
CA ARG A 83 2.91 -3.94 -1.35
C ARG A 83 2.55 -4.73 -0.10
N ASP A 84 3.23 -5.81 0.20
CA ASP A 84 2.79 -6.81 1.20
C ASP A 84 2.83 -6.26 2.62
N SER A 85 3.80 -5.37 2.87
CA SER A 85 3.95 -4.71 4.16
C SER A 85 2.76 -3.80 4.52
N ARG A 86 1.99 -3.32 3.53
CA ARG A 86 0.80 -2.47 3.72
C ARG A 86 -0.46 -3.26 4.05
N TRP A 87 -0.48 -4.58 3.84
CA TRP A 87 -1.70 -5.40 3.96
C TRP A 87 -2.17 -5.47 5.41
N LEU A 88 -1.30 -5.93 6.30
CA LEU A 88 -1.63 -6.06 7.71
C LEU A 88 -2.07 -4.73 8.34
N PRO A 89 -1.35 -3.60 8.14
CA PRO A 89 -1.80 -2.30 8.62
C PRO A 89 -3.17 -1.86 8.09
N THR A 90 -3.51 -2.24 6.85
CA THR A 90 -4.81 -1.96 6.22
C THR A 90 -5.93 -2.72 6.92
N VAL A 91 -5.78 -4.04 7.10
CA VAL A 91 -6.79 -4.90 7.74
C VAL A 91 -7.07 -4.43 9.17
N ILE A 92 -6.03 -4.20 9.97
CA ILE A 92 -6.23 -3.76 11.35
C ILE A 92 -6.77 -2.32 11.41
N GLY A 93 -6.37 -1.46 10.48
CA GLY A 93 -6.91 -0.10 10.35
C GLY A 93 -8.42 -0.11 10.13
N ALA A 94 -8.89 -0.96 9.22
CA ALA A 94 -10.31 -1.16 8.94
C ALA A 94 -11.05 -1.75 10.15
N ALA A 95 -10.51 -2.78 10.79
CA ALA A 95 -11.12 -3.45 11.95
C ALA A 95 -11.28 -2.51 13.16
N LYS A 96 -10.39 -1.52 13.30
CA LYS A 96 -10.39 -0.57 14.43
C LYS A 96 -11.04 0.78 14.12
N ASP A 97 -11.72 0.91 12.98
CA ASP A 97 -12.31 2.17 12.50
C ASP A 97 -11.31 3.34 12.58
N LYS A 98 -10.09 3.12 12.05
CA LYS A 98 -9.02 4.13 12.01
C LYS A 98 -8.86 4.69 10.61
N ILE A 99 -8.51 5.97 10.52
CA ILE A 99 -8.12 6.57 9.25
C ILE A 99 -6.77 5.98 8.84
N ALA A 100 -6.75 5.19 7.78
CA ALA A 100 -5.55 4.71 7.13
C ALA A 100 -5.39 5.40 5.77
N LEU A 101 -4.25 6.05 5.57
CA LEU A 101 -3.87 6.75 4.34
C LEU A 101 -2.67 6.04 3.73
N ASN A 102 -2.82 5.57 2.51
CA ASN A 102 -1.73 5.00 1.74
C ASN A 102 -1.13 6.06 0.81
N ALA A 103 0.19 6.09 0.73
CA ALA A 103 0.90 6.86 -0.28
C ALA A 103 1.98 5.96 -0.89
N ALA A 104 1.91 5.75 -2.20
CA ALA A 104 2.87 4.95 -2.95
C ALA A 104 3.45 5.76 -4.10
N LEU A 105 4.71 5.47 -4.41
CA LEU A 105 5.46 6.14 -5.46
C LEU A 105 5.85 5.11 -6.52
N GLY A 106 5.54 5.41 -7.77
CA GLY A 106 6.18 4.80 -8.94
C GLY A 106 7.38 5.64 -9.39
N PHE A 107 7.92 5.33 -10.57
CA PHE A 107 9.06 6.07 -11.13
C PHE A 107 8.72 7.56 -11.39
N ASP A 108 7.62 7.80 -12.11
CA ASP A 108 7.13 9.12 -12.52
C ASP A 108 5.68 9.42 -12.04
N THR A 109 5.02 8.45 -11.41
CA THR A 109 3.65 8.55 -10.89
C THR A 109 3.58 8.34 -9.38
N PHE A 110 2.46 8.71 -8.78
CA PHE A 110 2.18 8.42 -7.37
C PHE A 110 0.68 8.17 -7.15
N VAL A 111 0.35 7.44 -6.10
CA VAL A 111 -1.03 7.26 -5.63
C VAL A 111 -1.12 7.65 -4.17
N VAL A 112 -2.14 8.44 -3.83
CA VAL A 112 -2.54 8.75 -2.45
C VAL A 112 -3.99 8.36 -2.30
N MET A 113 -4.29 7.50 -1.35
CA MET A 113 -5.66 7.03 -1.13
C MET A 113 -5.95 6.87 0.36
N ARG A 114 -7.22 7.04 0.73
CA ARG A 114 -7.71 6.65 2.06
C ARG A 114 -8.39 5.30 1.95
N HIS A 115 -8.18 4.43 2.92
CA HIS A 115 -8.89 3.17 3.01
C HIS A 115 -10.28 3.39 3.61
N GLY A 116 -11.25 2.58 3.16
CA GLY A 116 -12.57 2.54 3.74
C GLY A 116 -12.59 2.02 5.18
N SER A 117 -13.47 2.60 5.98
CA SER A 117 -13.83 2.08 7.30
C SER A 117 -15.20 1.42 7.25
N ARG A 118 -15.37 0.29 7.95
CA ARG A 118 -16.63 -0.49 7.96
C ARG A 118 -17.83 0.27 8.54
N GLY A 119 -17.60 1.40 9.23
CA GLY A 119 -18.65 2.27 9.73
C GLY A 119 -19.19 3.29 8.72
N ALA A 120 -18.59 3.40 7.53
CA ALA A 120 -19.13 4.18 6.42
C ALA A 120 -20.30 3.40 5.82
N SER A 121 -21.47 3.66 6.40
CA SER A 121 -22.79 3.09 6.11
C SER A 121 -22.89 2.22 4.86
N ALA A 122 -23.03 0.90 5.08
CA ALA A 122 -23.84 0.02 4.25
C ALA A 122 -25.35 0.30 4.49
N SER A 123 -25.75 1.57 4.51
CA SER A 123 -27.16 1.95 4.54
C SER A 123 -27.58 2.38 3.16
N THR A 124 -28.52 1.59 2.64
CA THR A 124 -29.40 1.86 1.49
C THR A 124 -28.72 1.95 0.14
N ASN A 125 -28.95 0.86 -0.61
CA ASN A 125 -28.86 0.75 -2.06
C ASN A 125 -27.46 0.63 -2.64
N ALA A 126 -27.35 -0.23 -3.64
CA ALA A 126 -26.17 -0.57 -4.43
C ALA A 126 -25.62 0.61 -5.27
N GLU A 127 -25.71 1.85 -4.79
CA GLU A 127 -25.44 3.07 -5.56
C GLU A 127 -24.61 4.14 -4.80
N THR A 128 -24.25 3.93 -3.53
CA THR A 128 -23.31 4.83 -2.83
C THR A 128 -22.07 4.09 -2.36
N GLY A 129 -20.99 4.27 -3.12
CA GLY A 129 -19.74 3.51 -3.05
C GLY A 129 -19.12 3.43 -1.66
N THR A 130 -19.04 2.20 -1.14
CA THR A 130 -18.08 1.84 -0.10
C THR A 130 -16.67 2.12 -0.61
N LEU A 131 -15.87 2.84 0.17
CA LEU A 131 -14.47 3.10 -0.17
C LEU A 131 -13.70 1.80 -0.36
N GLN A 132 -13.22 1.62 -1.59
CA GLN A 132 -12.29 0.55 -1.93
C GLN A 132 -11.01 0.68 -1.09
N ARG A 133 -10.51 -0.47 -0.60
CA ARG A 133 -9.21 -0.58 0.07
C ARG A 133 -8.14 -0.82 -0.98
N HIS A 134 -6.87 -0.57 -0.64
CA HIS A 134 -5.74 -0.65 -1.59
C HIS A 134 -5.66 -1.99 -2.35
N TYR A 135 -6.13 -3.09 -1.75
CA TYR A 135 -6.14 -4.43 -2.35
C TYR A 135 -7.43 -4.78 -3.09
N CYS A 136 -8.47 -3.93 -3.05
CA CYS A 136 -9.73 -4.22 -3.74
C CYS A 136 -9.64 -4.16 -5.27
N ASN A 137 -8.57 -3.56 -5.82
CA ASN A 137 -8.29 -3.53 -7.25
C ASN A 137 -7.19 -4.51 -7.65
N ASP A 138 -6.68 -5.32 -6.72
CA ASP A 138 -5.62 -6.28 -6.96
C ASP A 138 -6.23 -7.68 -7.15
N ILE A 139 -5.83 -8.35 -8.23
CA ILE A 139 -6.24 -9.72 -8.52
C ILE A 139 -5.26 -10.75 -7.92
N VAL A 140 -4.23 -10.29 -7.20
CA VAL A 140 -3.22 -11.16 -6.59
C VAL A 140 -3.10 -10.86 -5.10
N ALA A 141 -3.07 -11.91 -4.29
CA ALA A 141 -2.81 -11.81 -2.87
C ALA A 141 -1.42 -11.19 -2.62
N PRO A 142 -1.20 -10.49 -1.49
CA PRO A 142 0.12 -9.97 -1.13
C PRO A 142 1.09 -11.14 -0.88
N THR A 143 1.98 -11.40 -1.84
CA THR A 143 3.05 -12.41 -1.84
C THR A 143 4.42 -11.74 -1.76
N ASP A 144 5.49 -12.45 -1.36
CA ASP A 144 6.83 -11.87 -1.22
C ASP A 144 7.29 -11.12 -2.49
N SER A 145 7.19 -9.79 -2.45
CA SER A 145 7.55 -8.90 -3.55
C SER A 145 9.00 -8.43 -3.52
N LEU A 146 9.83 -8.97 -2.62
CA LEU A 146 11.21 -8.52 -2.40
C LEU A 146 12.26 -9.49 -2.94
N THR A 147 12.00 -10.79 -3.01
CA THR A 147 13.00 -11.81 -3.39
C THR A 147 13.36 -11.83 -4.87
N ASP A 148 12.43 -11.47 -5.77
CA ASP A 148 12.61 -11.63 -7.24
C ASP A 148 12.73 -10.31 -8.03
N ARG A 149 13.03 -9.17 -7.37
CA ARG A 149 13.20 -7.89 -8.08
C ARG A 149 14.64 -7.64 -8.52
N THR A 150 14.81 -7.25 -9.79
CA THR A 150 16.07 -6.67 -10.29
C THR A 150 16.34 -5.31 -9.61
N LEU A 151 17.62 -4.92 -9.52
CA LEU A 151 18.07 -3.71 -8.83
C LEU A 151 17.33 -2.42 -9.28
N ASP A 152 16.91 -2.38 -10.54
CA ASP A 152 16.18 -1.26 -11.18
C ASP A 152 14.70 -1.17 -10.79
N GLN A 153 14.12 -2.20 -10.16
CA GLN A 153 12.75 -2.19 -9.65
C GLN A 153 12.66 -1.89 -8.14
N MET A 154 13.78 -1.57 -7.49
CA MET A 154 13.78 -1.14 -6.09
C MET A 154 13.34 0.32 -5.97
N CYS A 155 12.54 0.62 -4.94
CA CYS A 155 11.85 1.91 -4.65
C CYS A 155 12.75 3.15 -4.47
N THR A 156 14.03 3.06 -4.85
CA THR A 156 15.03 4.13 -4.82
C THR A 156 15.05 4.98 -6.09
N VAL A 157 14.51 4.48 -7.20
CA VAL A 157 14.49 5.20 -8.47
C VAL A 157 13.14 5.87 -8.66
N THR A 158 12.91 6.96 -7.92
CA THR A 158 11.77 7.85 -8.14
C THR A 158 12.28 9.26 -8.45
N ARG A 159 11.55 10.00 -9.29
CA ARG A 159 11.85 11.41 -9.54
C ARG A 159 11.76 12.20 -8.22
N PRO A 160 12.81 12.93 -7.79
CA PRO A 160 12.85 13.53 -6.45
C PRO A 160 11.69 14.46 -6.09
N GLY A 161 11.06 15.09 -7.10
CA GLY A 161 9.90 15.97 -6.89
C GLY A 161 8.60 15.26 -6.50
N LEU A 162 8.47 13.94 -6.70
CA LEU A 162 7.21 13.22 -6.46
C LEU A 162 6.93 12.97 -4.98
N ALA A 163 7.95 12.60 -4.21
CA ALA A 163 7.77 12.28 -2.79
C ALA A 163 7.19 13.48 -1.99
N PRO A 164 7.67 14.73 -2.17
CA PRO A 164 7.05 15.90 -1.55
C PRO A 164 5.60 16.15 -1.98
N ILE A 165 5.27 15.93 -3.26
CA ILE A 165 3.92 16.11 -3.79
C ILE A 165 2.97 15.09 -3.16
N ALA A 166 3.34 13.80 -3.18
CA ALA A 166 2.56 12.74 -2.56
C ALA A 166 2.38 12.95 -1.05
N ALA A 167 3.45 13.34 -0.35
CA ALA A 167 3.39 13.62 1.09
C ALA A 167 2.45 14.79 1.41
N THR A 168 2.51 15.88 0.62
CA THR A 168 1.63 17.03 0.79
C THR A 168 0.17 16.65 0.55
N THR A 169 -0.11 15.92 -0.53
CA THR A 169 -1.46 15.42 -0.85
C THR A 169 -2.01 14.53 0.26
N ALA A 170 -1.20 13.62 0.81
CA ALA A 170 -1.62 12.75 1.92
C ALA A 170 -1.93 13.54 3.20
N VAL A 171 -1.10 14.52 3.55
CA VAL A 171 -1.34 15.38 4.72
C VAL A 171 -2.57 16.26 4.52
N TYR A 172 -2.77 16.78 3.31
CA TYR A 172 -3.94 17.58 2.97
C TYR A 172 -5.23 16.76 3.04
N LEU A 173 -5.22 15.54 2.51
CA LEU A 173 -6.33 14.60 2.62
C LEU A 173 -6.66 14.28 4.09
N LEU A 174 -5.66 14.13 4.95
CA LEU A 174 -5.90 13.97 6.38
C LEU A 174 -6.60 15.20 6.97
N ALA A 175 -6.10 16.40 6.65
CA ALA A 175 -6.64 17.65 7.18
C ALA A 175 -8.12 17.82 6.79
N THR A 176 -8.47 17.58 5.52
CA THR A 176 -9.86 17.67 5.05
C THR A 176 -10.75 16.63 5.70
N LEU A 177 -10.29 15.38 5.85
CA LEU A 177 -11.02 14.34 6.56
C LEU A 177 -11.28 14.70 8.03
N THR A 178 -10.31 15.27 8.72
CA THR A 178 -10.49 15.67 10.13
C THR A 178 -11.45 16.84 10.32
N GLN A 179 -11.67 17.65 9.28
CA GLN A 179 -12.62 18.76 9.30
C GLN A 179 -14.02 18.34 8.84
N HIS A 180 -14.13 17.23 8.10
CA HIS A 180 -15.41 16.73 7.63
C HIS A 180 -16.27 16.21 8.80
N PRO A 181 -17.58 16.52 8.87
CA PRO A 181 -18.45 16.08 9.97
C PRO A 181 -18.48 14.56 10.18
N GLN A 182 -18.33 13.81 9.10
CA GLN A 182 -18.32 12.34 9.12
C GLN A 182 -16.91 11.74 9.28
N GLY A 183 -15.85 12.55 9.31
CA GLY A 183 -14.49 12.09 9.60
C GLY A 183 -13.99 10.97 8.67
N SER A 184 -13.64 9.82 9.26
CA SER A 184 -13.23 8.60 8.53
C SER A 184 -14.30 8.09 7.56
N ARG A 185 -15.56 8.44 7.80
CA ARG A 185 -16.75 7.99 7.06
C ARG A 185 -17.25 9.01 6.04
N ALA A 186 -16.47 10.06 5.77
CA ALA A 186 -16.79 11.00 4.70
C ALA A 186 -17.08 10.26 3.38
N PRO A 187 -18.03 10.73 2.55
CA PRO A 187 -18.39 10.05 1.31
C PRO A 187 -17.26 10.17 0.28
N VAL A 188 -17.24 9.26 -0.69
CA VAL A 188 -16.35 9.39 -1.86
C VAL A 188 -17.03 10.34 -2.84
N PRO A 189 -16.29 11.26 -3.49
CA PRO A 189 -16.80 11.94 -4.66
C PRO A 189 -17.28 10.88 -5.68
N PRO A 190 -18.42 11.09 -6.35
CA PRO A 190 -18.89 10.16 -7.37
C PRO A 190 -17.80 9.99 -8.44
N PRO A 191 -17.53 8.76 -8.91
CA PRO A 191 -16.48 8.53 -9.88
C PRO A 191 -16.80 9.26 -11.19
N THR A 192 -15.79 9.84 -11.81
CA THR A 192 -15.92 10.55 -13.10
C THR A 192 -16.18 9.61 -14.29
N ARG A 193 -16.12 8.29 -14.06
CA ARG A 193 -16.40 7.22 -15.02
C ARG A 193 -17.25 6.16 -14.33
N ASP A 194 -18.09 5.49 -15.10
CA ASP A 194 -18.92 4.39 -14.60
C ASP A 194 -18.02 3.17 -14.31
N ILE A 195 -17.82 2.85 -13.03
CA ILE A 195 -16.94 1.76 -12.55
C ILE A 195 -17.77 0.55 -12.10
N SER A 196 -18.97 0.39 -12.64
CA SER A 196 -19.96 -0.62 -12.24
C SER A 196 -19.55 -2.08 -12.51
N GLN A 197 -18.36 -2.33 -13.08
CA GLN A 197 -17.92 -3.67 -13.49
C GLN A 197 -16.59 -4.14 -12.87
N LEU A 198 -15.95 -3.38 -11.98
CA LEU A 198 -14.70 -3.87 -11.36
C LEU A 198 -15.01 -4.90 -10.27
N PRO A 199 -14.46 -6.13 -10.35
CA PRO A 199 -14.61 -7.11 -9.29
C PRO A 199 -13.97 -6.56 -8.02
N SER A 200 -14.79 -6.30 -7.00
CA SER A 200 -14.27 -6.01 -5.67
C SER A 200 -13.80 -7.32 -5.07
N ALA A 201 -12.49 -7.55 -5.03
CA ALA A 201 -11.96 -8.60 -4.16
C ALA A 201 -12.44 -8.31 -2.73
N ASP A 202 -13.26 -9.21 -2.19
CA ASP A 202 -13.95 -9.05 -0.91
C ASP A 202 -12.95 -9.22 0.25
N ASP A 203 -12.16 -8.17 0.47
CA ASP A 203 -11.39 -7.92 1.70
C ASP A 203 -12.29 -8.01 2.97
N ASP A 204 -13.61 -8.05 2.82
CA ASP A 204 -14.55 -8.23 3.93
C ASP A 204 -14.41 -9.61 4.59
N LEU A 205 -14.05 -10.67 3.83
CA LEU A 205 -13.81 -11.99 4.41
C LEU A 205 -12.55 -12.02 5.28
N SER A 206 -11.44 -11.43 4.81
CA SER A 206 -10.23 -11.29 5.61
C SER A 206 -10.47 -10.46 6.88
N LEU A 207 -11.34 -9.45 6.79
CA LEU A 207 -11.71 -8.61 7.92
C LEU A 207 -12.59 -9.36 8.93
N GLN A 208 -13.62 -10.08 8.48
CA GLN A 208 -14.48 -10.91 9.32
C GLN A 208 -13.67 -12.01 10.01
N ALA A 209 -12.75 -12.66 9.30
CA ALA A 209 -11.85 -13.67 9.85
C ALA A 209 -10.93 -13.07 10.93
N TYR A 210 -10.35 -11.90 10.68
CA TYR A 210 -9.53 -11.20 11.66
C TYR A 210 -10.32 -10.78 12.91
N GLU A 211 -11.58 -10.36 12.79
CA GLU A 211 -12.40 -10.01 13.96
C GLU A 211 -12.76 -11.23 14.82
N LYS A 212 -13.01 -12.37 14.19
CA LYS A 212 -13.44 -13.60 14.88
C LYS A 212 -12.29 -14.32 15.58
N GLU A 213 -11.18 -14.51 14.88
CA GLU A 213 -10.05 -15.33 15.33
C GLU A 213 -8.81 -14.48 15.69
N GLY A 214 -8.86 -13.17 15.44
CA GLY A 214 -7.79 -12.25 15.80
C GLY A 214 -6.49 -12.59 15.10
N PHE A 215 -5.43 -12.65 15.91
CA PHE A 215 -4.07 -12.88 15.44
C PHE A 215 -3.85 -14.28 14.86
N THR A 216 -4.67 -15.26 15.22
CA THR A 216 -4.54 -16.65 14.72
C THR A 216 -4.72 -16.71 13.21
N VAL A 217 -5.66 -15.94 12.66
CA VAL A 217 -5.86 -15.83 11.21
C VAL A 217 -4.67 -15.18 10.51
N LEU A 218 -4.06 -14.18 11.13
CA LEU A 218 -2.87 -13.54 10.57
C LEU A 218 -1.67 -14.49 10.54
N LEU A 219 -1.48 -15.30 11.59
CA LEU A 219 -0.43 -16.32 11.61
C LEU A 219 -0.63 -17.37 10.52
N LYS A 220 -1.87 -17.80 10.27
CA LYS A 220 -2.19 -18.70 9.16
C LYS A 220 -1.84 -18.04 7.83
N ALA A 221 -2.28 -16.81 7.61
CA ALA A 221 -2.01 -16.07 6.37
C ALA A 221 -0.53 -15.74 6.12
N PHE A 222 0.26 -15.52 7.18
CA PHE A 222 1.71 -15.29 7.02
C PHE A 222 2.48 -16.57 6.67
N ASN A 223 1.97 -17.73 7.12
CA ASN A 223 2.60 -19.02 6.85
C ASN A 223 2.07 -19.67 5.56
N ASP A 224 0.89 -19.28 5.11
CA ASP A 224 0.24 -19.78 3.90
C ASP A 224 -0.31 -18.61 3.08
N GLN A 225 0.38 -18.28 2.00
CA GLN A 225 0.02 -17.17 1.10
C GLN A 225 -1.30 -17.42 0.36
N LYS A 226 -1.66 -18.70 0.13
CA LYS A 226 -2.90 -19.10 -0.53
C LYS A 226 -4.10 -19.12 0.42
N TYR A 227 -3.87 -18.87 1.71
CA TYR A 227 -4.90 -18.95 2.74
C TYR A 227 -6.13 -18.09 2.43
N PHE A 228 -5.94 -16.93 1.80
CA PHE A 228 -7.05 -16.06 1.41
C PHE A 228 -7.50 -16.24 -0.04
N GLU A 229 -6.71 -16.88 -0.92
CA GLU A 229 -7.07 -17.03 -2.34
C GLU A 229 -8.37 -17.83 -2.50
N GLY A 230 -8.46 -19.00 -1.87
CA GLY A 230 -9.67 -19.84 -1.94
C GLY A 230 -10.91 -19.20 -1.32
N PRO A 231 -10.86 -18.67 -0.08
CA PRO A 231 -12.02 -18.01 0.53
C PRO A 231 -12.48 -16.77 -0.20
N THR A 232 -11.57 -15.97 -0.78
CA THR A 232 -11.91 -14.73 -1.50
C THR A 232 -12.30 -14.97 -2.95
N GLY A 233 -12.14 -16.20 -3.47
CA GLY A 233 -12.39 -16.55 -4.86
C GLY A 233 -11.34 -15.98 -5.83
N LEU A 234 -10.19 -15.56 -5.30
CA LEU A 234 -9.09 -14.99 -6.08
C LEU A 234 -8.40 -16.06 -6.93
N ASP A 235 -8.43 -17.31 -6.47
CA ASP A 235 -7.98 -18.48 -7.21
C ASP A 235 -8.70 -18.61 -8.56
N LYS A 236 -10.03 -18.47 -8.56
CA LYS A 236 -10.86 -18.55 -9.77
C LYS A 236 -10.63 -17.37 -10.71
N LEU A 237 -10.53 -16.16 -10.16
CA LEU A 237 -10.27 -14.95 -10.97
C LEU A 237 -8.89 -14.99 -11.65
N LEU A 238 -7.90 -15.58 -10.99
CA LEU A 238 -6.57 -15.75 -11.57
C LEU A 238 -6.59 -16.78 -12.71
N ASP A 239 -7.29 -17.89 -12.53
CA ASP A 239 -7.46 -18.91 -13.56
C ASP A 239 -8.22 -18.36 -14.78
N GLU A 240 -9.29 -17.60 -14.57
CA GLU A 240 -10.05 -16.91 -15.62
C GLU A 240 -9.18 -15.90 -16.39
N GLY A 241 -8.42 -15.07 -15.69
CA GLY A 241 -7.52 -14.10 -16.34
C GLY A 241 -6.38 -14.74 -17.13
N GLN A 242 -5.85 -15.88 -16.66
CA GLN A 242 -4.83 -16.63 -17.40
C GLN A 242 -5.39 -17.27 -18.67
N LEU A 243 -6.63 -17.77 -18.62
CA LEU A 243 -7.33 -18.31 -19.78
C LEU A 243 -7.60 -17.23 -20.83
N GLU A 244 -8.11 -16.05 -20.42
CA GLU A 244 -8.34 -14.92 -21.34
C GLU A 244 -7.03 -14.46 -22.00
N VAL A 245 -5.93 -14.38 -21.24
CA VAL A 245 -4.62 -14.03 -21.80
C VAL A 245 -4.18 -15.08 -22.82
N LEU A 246 -4.31 -16.36 -22.51
CA LEU A 246 -3.96 -17.44 -23.43
C LEU A 246 -4.79 -17.40 -24.72
N GLU A 247 -6.09 -17.12 -24.61
CA GLU A 247 -6.99 -16.97 -25.76
C GLU A 247 -6.71 -15.72 -26.59
N SER A 248 -6.13 -14.68 -25.99
CA SER A 248 -5.76 -13.43 -26.69
C SER A 248 -4.41 -13.48 -27.41
N VAL A 249 -3.60 -14.53 -27.19
CA VAL A 249 -2.37 -14.75 -27.94
C VAL A 249 -2.75 -15.43 -29.26
N ASP A 250 -2.99 -14.64 -30.29
CA ASP A 250 -3.03 -15.13 -31.67
C ASP A 250 -1.67 -15.75 -31.99
N TRP A 251 -1.65 -17.07 -32.16
CA TRP A 251 -0.51 -17.77 -32.72
C TRP A 251 -0.54 -17.48 -34.22
N ASP A 252 0.25 -16.50 -34.66
CA ASP A 252 0.58 -16.37 -36.09
C ASP A 252 1.29 -17.67 -36.50
N GLU A 253 0.54 -18.64 -37.03
CA GLU A 253 1.08 -19.81 -37.71
C GLU A 253 1.77 -19.30 -38.98
N ASP A 254 3.09 -19.15 -38.93
CA ASP A 254 3.92 -18.98 -40.12
C ASP A 254 3.70 -20.21 -41.03
N GLU A 255 2.86 -20.07 -42.06
CA GLU A 255 2.71 -21.05 -43.14
C GLU A 255 4.02 -21.12 -43.96
N ASP A 256 4.89 -22.06 -43.57
CA ASP A 256 5.95 -22.61 -44.41
C ASP A 256 5.33 -23.39 -45.59
N ASP A 257 4.96 -22.69 -46.68
CA ASP A 257 4.60 -23.35 -47.94
C ASP A 257 5.79 -23.39 -48.91
N ALA A 258 6.45 -24.55 -48.89
CA ALA A 258 7.40 -24.97 -49.89
C ALA A 258 6.70 -25.39 -51.20
N ALA A 259 6.93 -24.64 -52.28
CA ALA A 259 6.89 -25.10 -53.67
C ALA A 259 7.94 -24.27 -54.43
N GLY A 260 9.00 -24.79 -55.05
CA GLY A 260 9.04 -25.97 -55.92
C GLY A 260 9.17 -25.52 -57.37
N GLY A 261 10.41 -25.26 -57.83
CA GLY A 261 10.82 -25.50 -59.22
C GLY A 261 10.80 -24.36 -60.25
N ASP A 262 12.00 -24.16 -60.81
CA ASP A 262 12.35 -23.75 -62.19
C ASP A 262 12.25 -22.29 -62.66
N GLY A 263 13.41 -21.80 -63.12
CA GLY A 263 13.49 -21.14 -64.43
C GLY A 263 14.32 -19.87 -64.50
N ASP A 264 15.63 -20.01 -64.64
CA ASP A 264 16.49 -18.98 -65.23
C ASP A 264 15.97 -18.56 -66.62
N ASN A 265 15.68 -17.27 -66.85
CA ASN A 265 16.24 -16.51 -67.98
C ASN A 265 15.71 -15.06 -68.10
N PHE A 266 16.68 -14.17 -68.32
CA PHE A 266 16.66 -12.79 -68.86
C PHE A 266 16.09 -11.64 -68.01
#